data_AF-A0A951AEK3-F1
#
_entry.id   AF-A0A951AEK3-F1
#
_cell.length_a   1.000
_cell.length_b   1.000
_cell.length_c   1.000
_cell.angle_alpha   90.00
_cell.angle_beta   90.00
_cell.angle_gamma   90.00
#
_symmetry.space_group_name_H-M   'P 1'
#
loop_
_entity.id
_entity.type
_entity.pdbx_description
1 polymer ?
#
loop_
_entity_poly.entity_id
_entity_poly.type
_entity_poly.pdbx_seq_one_letter_code
_entity_poly.pdbx_strand_id
1 'polypeptide(L)'
;LLGTIHHFDYAFEIKNAAISSRPDSWQPTEMDWSNPHFAGRIGFRPNESWNFGASGSIGPYMTDRALDTLPAGKDLDNYNQYLLGQDVSFAWRHLQLWAEVFEARFEVPTVGGADTLSYYLEARYKITPQLFAATRWNQQLYGTVPAGGSQQPWGNDIWRVDSAVGYRFTNFLQFKMQYSFSHQSAPLQQGEQLVAGQVTIKF
;
A
#
# COMPACT_ATOMS: atom_id res chain seq x y z
N LEU A 1 -9.10 -12.92 13.52
CA LEU A 1 -8.67 -12.94 14.94
C LEU A 1 -7.84 -11.68 15.19
N LEU A 2 -8.04 -10.97 16.29
CA LEU A 2 -7.22 -9.80 16.65
C LEU A 2 -7.09 -9.67 18.16
N GLY A 3 -5.96 -9.14 18.64
CA GLY A 3 -5.73 -8.94 20.07
C GLY A 3 -4.45 -8.17 20.37
N THR A 4 -4.29 -7.84 21.65
CA THR A 4 -3.13 -7.12 22.20
C THR A 4 -2.66 -7.82 23.46
N ILE A 5 -1.36 -8.04 23.59
CA ILE A 5 -0.71 -8.59 24.78
C ILE A 5 0.48 -7.68 25.12
N HIS A 6 0.35 -6.91 26.20
CA HIS A 6 1.34 -5.91 26.62
C HIS A 6 1.70 -4.94 25.49
N HIS A 7 2.94 -5.03 25.01
CA HIS A 7 3.51 -4.19 23.96
C HIS A 7 3.29 -4.76 22.55
N PHE A 8 2.61 -5.89 22.42
CA PHE A 8 2.43 -6.56 21.14
C PHE A 8 0.97 -6.57 20.70
N ASP A 9 0.73 -6.26 19.44
CA ASP A 9 -0.57 -6.41 18.78
C ASP A 9 -0.47 -7.50 17.73
N TYR A 10 -1.55 -8.22 17.49
CA TYR A 10 -1.61 -9.18 16.39
C TYR A 10 -3.00 -9.19 15.74
N ALA A 11 -3.03 -9.48 14.45
CA ALA A 11 -4.24 -9.68 13.69
C ALA A 11 -4.03 -10.77 12.64
N PHE A 12 -5.07 -11.56 12.40
CA PHE A 12 -5.14 -12.57 11.35
C PHE A 12 -6.51 -12.47 10.67
N GLU A 13 -6.50 -12.56 9.35
CA GLU A 13 -7.68 -12.39 8.51
C GLU A 13 -7.68 -13.43 7.38
N ILE A 14 -8.87 -13.86 6.99
CA ILE A 14 -9.11 -14.67 5.79
C ILE A 14 -10.11 -13.90 4.93
N LYS A 15 -9.79 -13.73 3.66
CA LYS A 15 -10.62 -13.05 2.66
C LYS A 15 -10.97 -14.01 1.54
N ASN A 16 -12.07 -13.73 0.85
CA ASN A 16 -12.51 -14.44 -0.35
C ASN A 16 -11.87 -13.90 -1.64
N ALA A 17 -11.04 -12.85 -1.55
CA ALA A 17 -10.39 -12.19 -2.67
C ALA A 17 -9.00 -11.68 -2.27
N ALA A 18 -8.10 -11.59 -3.24
CA ALA A 18 -6.74 -11.09 -3.02
C ALA A 18 -6.70 -9.61 -2.64
N ILE A 19 -5.59 -9.19 -2.02
CA ILE A 19 -5.42 -7.77 -1.67
C ILE A 19 -5.28 -6.87 -2.91
N SER A 20 -4.86 -7.44 -4.06
CA SER A 20 -4.84 -6.75 -5.36
C SER A 20 -6.18 -6.79 -6.10
N SER A 21 -7.19 -7.48 -5.57
CA SER A 21 -8.47 -7.65 -6.26
C SER A 21 -9.13 -6.31 -6.53
N ARG A 22 -9.67 -6.15 -7.73
CA ARG A 22 -10.39 -4.96 -8.15
C ARG A 22 -11.74 -4.88 -7.42
N PRO A 23 -12.32 -3.68 -7.22
CA PRO A 23 -13.58 -3.52 -6.48
C PRO A 23 -14.76 -4.32 -7.05
N ASP A 24 -14.78 -4.62 -8.36
CA ASP A 24 -15.79 -5.46 -9.00
C ASP A 24 -15.77 -6.89 -8.44
N SER A 25 -14.58 -7.44 -8.20
CA SER A 25 -14.35 -8.80 -7.68
C SER A 25 -14.49 -8.98 -6.16
N TRP A 26 -14.97 -7.97 -5.42
CA TRP A 26 -15.14 -8.05 -3.96
C TRP A 26 -16.49 -8.64 -3.53
N GLN A 27 -17.37 -8.94 -4.48
CA GLN A 27 -18.68 -9.51 -4.17
C GLN A 27 -18.51 -10.91 -3.54
N PRO A 28 -19.10 -11.17 -2.36
CA PRO A 28 -18.95 -12.46 -1.67
C PRO A 28 -19.29 -13.68 -2.52
N THR A 29 -20.23 -13.52 -3.46
CA THR A 29 -20.77 -14.59 -4.31
C THR A 29 -20.00 -14.83 -5.60
N GLU A 30 -19.05 -13.96 -5.99
CA GLU A 30 -18.30 -14.14 -7.25
C GLU A 30 -17.17 -15.16 -7.12
N MET A 31 -16.49 -15.23 -5.97
CA MET A 31 -15.37 -16.16 -5.73
C MET A 31 -15.73 -17.34 -4.82
N ASP A 32 -16.89 -17.30 -4.15
CA ASP A 32 -17.47 -18.33 -3.26
C ASP A 32 -16.48 -19.03 -2.30
N TRP A 33 -15.49 -18.27 -1.79
CA TRP A 33 -14.39 -18.77 -0.94
C TRP A 33 -13.54 -19.91 -1.53
N SER A 34 -13.69 -20.21 -2.82
CA SER A 34 -12.94 -21.27 -3.50
C SER A 34 -11.43 -21.04 -3.48
N ASN A 35 -11.02 -19.76 -3.44
CA ASN A 35 -9.65 -19.29 -3.46
C ASN A 35 -9.39 -18.31 -2.30
N PRO A 36 -9.26 -18.79 -1.04
CA PRO A 36 -9.12 -17.91 0.10
C PRO A 36 -7.75 -17.25 0.14
N HIS A 37 -7.73 -15.99 0.57
CA HIS A 37 -6.52 -15.22 0.80
C HIS A 37 -6.30 -15.04 2.30
N PHE A 38 -5.09 -15.32 2.76
CA PHE A 38 -4.72 -15.26 4.17
C PHE A 38 -3.86 -14.04 4.42
N ALA A 39 -4.10 -13.35 5.53
CA ALA A 39 -3.29 -12.23 5.95
C ALA A 39 -3.04 -12.27 7.45
N GLY A 40 -1.87 -11.80 7.86
CA GLY A 40 -1.49 -11.67 9.25
C GLY A 40 -0.68 -10.41 9.48
N ARG A 41 -0.74 -9.89 10.70
CA ARG A 41 0.04 -8.74 11.14
C ARG A 41 0.45 -8.91 12.59
N ILE A 42 1.66 -8.47 12.89
CA ILE A 42 2.18 -8.28 14.23
C ILE A 42 2.63 -6.83 14.39
N GLY A 43 2.42 -6.27 15.57
CA GLY A 43 2.86 -4.94 15.96
C GLY A 43 3.63 -5.00 17.27
N PHE A 44 4.60 -4.11 17.43
CA PHE A 44 5.39 -3.94 18.65
C PHE A 44 5.51 -2.46 19.03
N ARG A 45 5.06 -2.11 20.23
CA ARG A 45 5.01 -0.76 20.79
C ARG A 45 5.78 -0.71 22.11
N PRO A 46 7.11 -0.55 22.08
CA PRO A 46 7.92 -0.56 23.31
C PRO A 46 7.58 0.60 24.25
N ASN A 47 7.10 1.72 23.72
CA ASN A 47 6.64 2.90 24.47
C ASN A 47 5.66 3.72 23.62
N GLU A 48 5.23 4.88 24.11
CA GLU A 48 4.26 5.76 23.46
C GLU A 48 4.82 6.47 22.22
N SER A 49 6.15 6.54 22.08
CA SER A 49 6.82 7.21 20.97
C SER A 49 7.06 6.32 19.76
N TRP A 50 7.17 5.00 19.94
CA TRP A 50 7.56 4.06 18.88
C TRP A 50 6.50 2.99 18.66
N ASN A 51 6.24 2.70 17.38
CA ASN A 51 5.44 1.56 16.97
C ASN A 51 6.04 0.97 15.69
N PHE A 52 6.26 -0.35 15.72
CA PHE A 52 6.78 -1.14 14.62
C PHE A 52 5.74 -2.16 14.21
N GLY A 53 5.65 -2.47 12.92
CA GLY A 53 4.74 -3.47 12.40
C GLY A 53 5.38 -4.30 11.31
N ALA A 54 4.96 -5.56 11.24
CA ALA A 54 5.21 -6.44 10.12
C ALA A 54 3.90 -7.15 9.77
N SER A 55 3.61 -7.26 8.49
CA SER A 55 2.43 -7.93 7.97
C SER A 55 2.77 -8.75 6.76
N GLY A 56 2.00 -9.80 6.52
CA GLY A 56 2.20 -10.66 5.37
C GLY A 56 0.86 -11.18 4.89
N SER A 57 0.76 -11.43 3.58
CA SER A 57 -0.42 -12.06 3.02
C SER A 57 -0.09 -12.91 1.80
N ILE A 58 -0.88 -13.96 1.61
CA ILE A 58 -0.73 -14.93 0.54
C ILE A 58 -2.10 -15.41 0.06
N GLY A 59 -2.25 -15.56 -1.25
CA GLY A 59 -3.34 -16.31 -1.84
C GLY A 59 -3.49 -16.08 -3.34
N PRO A 60 -4.42 -16.79 -3.99
CA PRO A 60 -4.65 -16.66 -5.41
C PRO A 60 -5.18 -15.27 -5.76
N TYR A 61 -4.69 -14.67 -6.85
CA TYR A 61 -5.07 -13.31 -7.27
C TYR A 61 -5.72 -13.26 -8.66
N MET A 62 -5.67 -14.37 -9.39
CA MET A 62 -6.27 -14.47 -10.72
C MET A 62 -7.79 -14.57 -10.62
N THR A 63 -8.45 -14.16 -11.69
CA THR A 63 -9.91 -14.23 -11.84
C THR A 63 -10.25 -15.18 -12.98
N ASP A 64 -11.50 -15.62 -13.08
CA ASP A 64 -11.99 -16.53 -14.13
C ASP A 64 -11.62 -16.08 -15.56
N ARG A 65 -11.43 -14.77 -15.79
CA ARG A 65 -10.96 -14.21 -17.07
C ARG A 65 -9.59 -14.75 -17.51
N ALA A 66 -8.80 -15.28 -16.58
CA ALA A 66 -7.49 -15.85 -16.85
C ALA A 66 -7.54 -17.34 -17.21
N LEU A 67 -8.65 -18.05 -16.95
CA LEU A 67 -8.76 -19.51 -17.12
C LEU A 67 -8.35 -19.96 -18.53
N ASP A 68 -8.81 -19.24 -19.56
CA ASP A 68 -8.51 -19.55 -20.97
C ASP A 68 -7.03 -19.30 -21.34
N THR A 69 -6.26 -18.65 -20.48
CA THR A 69 -4.83 -18.35 -20.69
C THR A 69 -3.91 -19.24 -19.84
N LEU A 70 -4.48 -20.09 -18.99
CA LEU A 70 -3.71 -20.96 -18.12
C LEU A 70 -3.11 -22.15 -18.89
N PRO A 71 -1.93 -22.63 -18.51
CA PRO A 71 -1.39 -23.89 -19.03
C PRO A 71 -2.33 -25.07 -18.75
N ALA A 72 -2.29 -26.09 -19.60
CA ALA A 72 -3.10 -27.29 -19.42
C ALA A 72 -2.85 -27.94 -18.05
N GLY A 73 -3.94 -28.24 -17.33
CA GLY A 73 -3.90 -28.82 -15.99
C GLY A 73 -3.54 -27.84 -14.88
N LYS A 74 -3.57 -26.53 -15.15
CA LYS A 74 -3.44 -25.48 -14.14
C LYS A 74 -4.78 -24.78 -13.92
N ASP A 75 -4.97 -24.33 -12.68
CA ASP A 75 -6.13 -23.56 -12.22
C ASP A 75 -5.68 -22.25 -11.55
N LEU A 76 -6.64 -21.39 -11.18
CA LEU A 76 -6.40 -20.08 -10.57
C LEU A 76 -5.64 -20.18 -9.25
N ASP A 77 -5.87 -21.24 -8.48
CA ASP A 77 -5.25 -21.51 -7.18
C ASP A 77 -3.74 -21.80 -7.26
N ASN A 78 -3.23 -22.07 -8.46
CA ASN A 78 -1.82 -22.38 -8.69
C ASN A 78 -0.93 -21.14 -8.78
N TYR A 79 -1.51 -19.94 -8.73
CA TYR A 79 -0.80 -18.68 -8.93
C TYR A 79 -1.12 -17.69 -7.81
N ASN A 80 -0.18 -17.53 -6.89
CA ASN A 80 -0.35 -16.71 -5.71
C ASN A 80 0.22 -15.30 -5.88
N GLN A 81 -0.42 -14.38 -5.18
CA GLN A 81 0.18 -13.12 -4.77
C GLN A 81 0.79 -13.31 -3.38
N TYR A 82 2.01 -12.86 -3.21
CA TYR A 82 2.67 -12.71 -1.91
C TYR A 82 2.85 -11.23 -1.63
N LEU A 83 2.63 -10.83 -0.38
CA LEU A 83 2.91 -9.47 0.10
C LEU A 83 3.59 -9.57 1.46
N LEU A 84 4.66 -8.81 1.65
CA LEU A 84 5.29 -8.54 2.94
C LEU A 84 5.29 -7.03 3.16
N GLY A 85 4.67 -6.58 4.24
CA GLY A 85 4.60 -5.19 4.65
C GLY A 85 5.37 -4.95 5.94
N GLN A 86 6.14 -3.87 6.02
CA GLN A 86 6.86 -3.45 7.22
C GLN A 86 6.57 -1.97 7.47
N ASP A 87 6.24 -1.61 8.70
CA ASP A 87 5.96 -0.22 9.06
C ASP A 87 6.64 0.22 10.34
N VAL A 88 6.95 1.50 10.41
CA VAL A 88 7.43 2.17 11.60
C VAL A 88 6.75 3.51 11.75
N SER A 89 6.41 3.87 12.98
CA SER A 89 5.95 5.21 13.32
C SER A 89 6.66 5.70 14.57
N PHE A 90 7.00 6.98 14.55
CA PHE A 90 7.69 7.67 15.62
C PHE A 90 7.03 9.00 15.91
N ALA A 91 6.81 9.31 17.20
CA ALA A 91 6.28 10.60 17.62
C ALA A 91 7.07 11.15 18.81
N TRP A 92 7.59 12.37 18.64
CA TRP A 92 8.26 13.08 19.72
C TRP A 92 8.04 14.59 19.63
N ARG A 93 7.47 15.15 20.71
CA ARG A 93 7.12 16.57 20.81
C ARG A 93 6.29 17.04 19.61
N HIS A 94 6.92 17.81 18.72
CA HIS A 94 6.28 18.46 17.58
C HIS A 94 6.44 17.63 16.30
N LEU A 95 7.32 16.63 16.30
CA LEU A 95 7.64 15.80 15.14
C LEU A 95 6.91 14.47 15.20
N GLN A 96 6.37 14.06 14.06
CA GLN A 96 5.79 12.74 13.83
C GLN A 96 6.32 12.20 12.50
N LEU A 97 6.71 10.94 12.47
CA LEU A 97 7.24 10.24 11.31
C LEU A 97 6.48 8.92 11.12
N TRP A 98 6.27 8.55 9.87
CA TRP A 98 5.73 7.25 9.47
C TRP A 98 6.50 6.76 8.25
N ALA A 99 6.80 5.47 8.21
CA ALA A 99 7.28 4.82 7.01
C ALA A 99 6.64 3.46 6.87
N GLU A 100 6.36 3.05 5.64
CA GLU A 100 5.87 1.72 5.32
C GLU A 100 6.54 1.24 4.03
N VAL A 101 6.90 -0.04 3.99
CA VAL A 101 7.54 -0.72 2.87
C VAL A 101 6.72 -1.97 2.56
N PHE A 102 6.46 -2.21 1.28
CA PHE A 102 5.70 -3.33 0.75
C PHE A 102 6.49 -4.02 -0.35
N GLU A 103 6.78 -5.29 -0.15
CA GLU A 103 7.36 -6.19 -1.13
C GLU A 103 6.26 -7.12 -1.63
N ALA A 104 5.93 -7.06 -2.92
CA ALA A 104 4.91 -7.92 -3.51
C ALA A 104 5.47 -8.73 -4.68
N ARG A 105 5.03 -9.99 -4.76
CA ARG A 105 5.31 -10.89 -5.87
C ARG A 105 4.00 -11.44 -6.41
N PHE A 106 3.83 -11.35 -7.72
CA PHE A 106 2.73 -11.99 -8.44
C PHE A 106 3.28 -13.16 -9.25
N GLU A 107 2.76 -14.37 -9.05
CA GLU A 107 3.10 -15.51 -9.88
C GLU A 107 2.33 -15.46 -11.21
N VAL A 108 3.03 -15.22 -12.31
CA VAL A 108 2.44 -15.09 -13.64
C VAL A 108 2.64 -16.40 -14.43
N PRO A 109 1.60 -16.95 -15.10
CA PRO A 109 1.71 -18.21 -15.84
C PRO A 109 2.73 -18.08 -16.95
N THR A 110 3.58 -19.09 -17.13
CA THR A 110 4.64 -19.16 -18.15
C THR A 110 5.77 -18.11 -18.04
N VAL A 111 5.63 -17.12 -17.16
CA VAL A 111 6.59 -16.00 -16.99
C VAL A 111 7.36 -16.12 -15.68
N GLY A 112 6.70 -16.52 -14.59
CA GLY A 112 7.28 -16.59 -13.25
C GLY A 112 6.91 -15.39 -12.37
N GLY A 113 7.78 -15.00 -11.44
CA GLY A 113 7.49 -13.94 -10.47
C GLY A 113 7.61 -12.54 -11.07
N ALA A 114 6.56 -11.74 -10.95
CA ALA A 114 6.57 -10.31 -11.20
C ALA A 114 6.67 -9.57 -9.85
N ASP A 115 7.88 -9.11 -9.52
CA ASP A 115 8.18 -8.45 -8.24
C ASP A 115 7.97 -6.93 -8.30
N THR A 116 7.44 -6.33 -7.24
CA THR A 116 7.38 -4.87 -7.04
C THR A 116 7.69 -4.50 -5.60
N LEU A 117 8.38 -3.37 -5.41
CA LEU A 117 8.64 -2.74 -4.13
C LEU A 117 7.93 -1.39 -4.09
N SER A 118 7.08 -1.16 -3.09
CA SER A 118 6.53 0.17 -2.82
C SER A 118 6.87 0.61 -1.42
N TYR A 119 7.15 1.89 -1.23
CA TYR A 119 7.31 2.43 0.10
C TYR A 119 6.80 3.86 0.17
N TYR A 120 6.53 4.31 1.39
CA TYR A 120 6.39 5.73 1.67
C TYR A 120 7.14 6.13 2.94
N LEU A 121 7.53 7.41 2.97
CA LEU A 121 8.02 8.10 4.15
C LEU A 121 7.19 9.38 4.33
N GLU A 122 6.60 9.57 5.49
CA GLU A 122 5.82 10.75 5.85
C GLU A 122 6.40 11.40 7.11
N ALA A 123 6.54 12.72 7.06
CA ALA A 123 6.94 13.53 8.19
C ALA A 123 5.93 14.65 8.41
N ARG A 124 5.58 14.89 9.67
CA ARG A 124 4.72 15.99 10.09
C ARG A 124 5.35 16.75 11.24
N TYR A 125 5.39 18.07 11.12
CA TYR A 125 5.89 18.96 12.16
C TYR A 125 4.82 19.96 12.60
N LYS A 126 4.51 19.97 13.89
CA LYS A 126 3.62 20.94 14.54
C LYS A 126 4.41 22.21 14.85
N ILE A 127 4.22 23.24 14.04
CA ILE A 127 4.87 24.54 14.22
C ILE A 127 4.27 25.24 15.44
N THR A 128 2.94 25.21 15.55
CA THR A 128 2.18 25.65 16.73
C THR A 128 1.10 24.60 17.05
N PRO A 129 0.32 24.74 18.15
CA PRO A 129 -0.82 23.85 18.40
C PRO A 129 -1.86 23.83 17.26
N GLN A 130 -1.94 24.90 16.47
CA GLN A 130 -2.90 25.06 15.36
C GLN A 130 -2.28 24.84 13.98
N LEU A 131 -1.00 25.14 13.79
CA LEU A 131 -0.31 25.12 12.49
C LEU A 131 0.65 23.93 12.39
N PHE A 132 0.56 23.20 11.29
CA PHE A 132 1.52 22.13 10.98
C PHE A 132 1.92 22.14 9.50
N ALA A 133 3.11 21.62 9.23
CA ALA A 133 3.58 21.26 7.91
C ALA A 133 3.76 19.73 7.84
N ALA A 134 3.55 19.14 6.67
CA ALA A 134 3.78 17.73 6.43
C ALA A 134 4.34 17.50 5.02
N THR A 135 5.18 16.49 4.89
CA THR A 135 5.71 16.03 3.61
C THR A 135 5.64 14.52 3.56
N ARG A 136 5.28 13.97 2.40
CA ARG A 136 5.23 12.54 2.14
C ARG A 136 5.92 12.23 0.81
N TRP A 137 6.83 11.27 0.81
CA TRP A 137 7.37 10.67 -0.40
C TRP A 137 6.80 9.27 -0.54
N ASN A 138 6.19 8.96 -1.68
CA ASN A 138 5.80 7.62 -2.10
C ASN A 138 6.65 7.18 -3.30
N GLN A 139 7.09 5.92 -3.30
CA GLN A 139 7.84 5.30 -4.39
C GLN A 139 7.21 3.95 -4.71
N GLN A 140 7.17 3.59 -5.99
CA GLN A 140 6.93 2.24 -6.45
C GLN A 140 7.93 1.88 -7.54
N LEU A 141 8.59 0.75 -7.36
CA LEU A 141 9.60 0.18 -8.23
C LEU A 141 9.09 -1.16 -8.77
N TYR A 142 9.26 -1.37 -10.06
CA TYR A 142 8.87 -2.60 -10.73
C TYR A 142 10.10 -3.40 -11.14
N GLY A 143 10.10 -4.69 -10.81
CA GLY A 143 11.12 -5.62 -11.26
C GLY A 143 11.04 -5.92 -12.76
N THR A 144 11.83 -6.89 -13.21
CA THR A 144 11.83 -7.37 -14.58
C THR A 144 11.21 -8.75 -14.67
N VAL A 145 10.61 -9.05 -15.82
CA VAL A 145 10.13 -10.38 -16.18
C VAL A 145 10.75 -10.84 -17.51
N PRO A 146 10.88 -12.15 -17.74
CA PRO A 146 11.27 -12.67 -19.05
C PRO A 146 10.23 -12.31 -20.12
N ALA A 147 10.65 -11.63 -21.18
CA ALA A 147 9.82 -11.31 -22.34
C ALA A 147 10.66 -11.40 -23.63
N GLY A 148 10.28 -12.28 -24.57
CA GLY A 148 10.97 -12.40 -25.86
C GLY A 148 12.45 -12.79 -25.76
N GLY A 149 12.84 -13.53 -24.71
CA GLY A 149 14.23 -13.95 -24.48
C GLY A 149 15.12 -12.92 -23.77
N SER A 150 14.59 -11.75 -23.38
CA SER A 150 15.28 -10.76 -22.57
C SER A 150 14.50 -10.42 -21.29
N GLN A 151 15.16 -9.78 -20.32
CA GLN A 151 14.50 -9.25 -19.13
C GLN A 151 13.94 -7.86 -19.43
N GLN A 152 12.66 -7.65 -19.18
CA GLN A 152 11.99 -6.36 -19.42
C GLN A 152 11.20 -5.93 -18.17
N PRO A 153 11.19 -4.62 -17.83
CA PRO A 153 10.33 -4.11 -16.77
C PRO A 153 8.86 -4.44 -17.07
N TRP A 154 8.15 -4.98 -16.08
CA TRP A 154 6.73 -5.33 -16.25
C TRP A 154 5.79 -4.16 -15.88
N GLY A 155 6.34 -3.09 -15.31
CA GLY A 155 5.65 -1.84 -15.00
C GLY A 155 6.60 -0.66 -15.09
N ASN A 156 6.06 0.54 -14.89
CA ASN A 156 6.85 1.77 -14.90
C ASN A 156 7.06 2.24 -13.46
N ASP A 157 8.29 2.59 -13.11
CA ASP A 157 8.57 3.18 -11.81
C ASP A 157 7.84 4.51 -11.63
N ILE A 158 7.31 4.73 -10.43
CA ILE A 158 6.54 5.92 -10.10
C ILE A 158 7.03 6.46 -8.77
N TRP A 159 7.16 7.78 -8.68
CA TRP A 159 7.37 8.45 -7.42
C TRP A 159 6.51 9.68 -7.29
N ARG A 160 6.19 10.03 -6.04
CA ARG A 160 5.41 11.21 -5.71
C ARG A 160 5.90 11.83 -4.42
N VAL A 161 6.04 13.15 -4.43
CA VAL A 161 6.25 13.95 -3.22
C VAL A 161 5.04 14.87 -3.03
N ASP A 162 4.43 14.77 -1.86
CA ASP A 162 3.35 15.63 -1.38
C ASP A 162 3.90 16.53 -0.28
N SER A 163 3.64 17.83 -0.35
CA SER A 163 3.93 18.78 0.72
C SER A 163 2.69 19.57 1.06
N ALA A 164 2.38 19.69 2.34
CA ALA A 164 1.15 20.28 2.82
C ALA A 164 1.36 21.18 4.04
N VAL A 165 0.54 22.22 4.14
CA VAL A 165 0.39 23.05 5.33
C VAL A 165 -1.06 22.99 5.77
N GLY A 166 -1.28 22.81 7.07
CA GLY A 166 -2.61 22.77 7.65
C GLY A 166 -2.75 23.70 8.84
N TYR A 167 -3.89 24.36 8.93
CA TYR A 167 -4.23 25.26 10.02
C TYR A 167 -5.58 24.87 10.63
N ARG A 168 -5.59 24.73 11.95
CA ARG A 168 -6.79 24.46 12.74
C ARG A 168 -7.31 25.78 13.34
N PHE A 169 -8.45 26.24 12.84
CA PHE A 169 -9.10 27.46 13.36
C PHE A 169 -9.77 27.20 14.71
N THR A 170 -10.46 26.06 14.82
CA THR A 170 -11.11 25.59 16.04
C THR A 170 -10.99 24.07 16.13
N ASN A 171 -11.46 23.45 17.21
CA ASN A 171 -11.52 21.98 17.29
C ASN A 171 -12.42 21.33 16.23
N PHE A 172 -13.28 22.12 15.59
CA PHE A 172 -14.29 21.68 14.62
C PHE A 172 -13.97 22.10 13.18
N LEU A 173 -13.09 23.08 12.97
CA LEU A 173 -12.79 23.64 11.65
C LEU A 173 -11.27 23.63 11.36
N GLN A 174 -10.90 22.99 10.26
CA GLN A 174 -9.51 22.92 9.78
C GLN A 174 -9.43 23.16 8.27
N PHE A 175 -8.38 23.86 7.84
CA PHE A 175 -7.99 23.98 6.44
C PHE A 175 -6.63 23.30 6.20
N LYS A 176 -6.45 22.73 5.01
CA LYS A 176 -5.19 22.16 4.53
C LYS A 176 -5.00 22.54 3.06
N MET A 177 -3.79 22.99 2.73
CA MET A 177 -3.34 23.18 1.35
C MET A 177 -2.20 22.19 1.07
N GLN A 178 -2.21 21.59 -0.11
CA GLN A 178 -1.23 20.59 -0.53
C GLN A 178 -0.76 20.86 -1.95
N TYR A 179 0.54 20.66 -2.18
CA TYR A 179 1.16 20.55 -3.48
C TYR A 179 1.71 19.14 -3.65
N SER A 180 1.47 18.55 -4.81
CA SER A 180 1.91 17.20 -5.17
C SER A 180 2.68 17.26 -6.47
N PHE A 181 3.86 16.64 -6.49
CA PHE A 181 4.65 16.38 -7.68
C PHE A 181 4.81 14.88 -7.84
N SER A 182 4.40 14.34 -8.99
CA SER A 182 4.40 12.91 -9.30
C SER A 182 5.09 12.71 -10.64
N HIS A 183 5.99 11.73 -10.72
CA HIS A 183 6.67 11.38 -11.97
C HIS A 183 6.60 9.88 -12.19
N GLN A 184 6.38 9.48 -13.44
CA GLN A 184 6.33 8.09 -13.87
C GLN A 184 7.30 7.91 -15.04
N SER A 185 8.07 6.82 -15.02
CA SER A 185 8.98 6.43 -16.10
C SER A 185 8.23 5.89 -17.33
N ALA A 186 7.30 6.68 -17.89
CA ALA A 186 6.53 6.34 -19.07
C ALA A 186 6.73 7.38 -20.20
N PRO A 187 6.44 7.02 -21.47
CA PRO A 187 6.63 7.93 -22.61
C PRO A 187 5.77 9.19 -22.59
N LEU A 188 4.62 9.14 -21.91
CA LEU A 188 3.67 10.25 -21.80
C LEU A 188 3.69 10.78 -20.35
N GLN A 189 4.16 12.02 -20.19
CA GLN A 189 4.19 12.74 -18.92
C GLN A 189 3.08 13.81 -18.94
N GLN A 190 1.95 13.53 -18.29
CA GLN A 190 0.84 14.48 -18.13
C GLN A 190 0.32 14.44 -16.69
N GLY A 191 -0.05 15.60 -16.15
CA GLY A 191 -0.68 15.70 -14.83
C GLY A 191 0.27 15.47 -13.64
N GLU A 192 1.57 15.69 -13.82
CA GLU A 192 2.59 15.48 -12.78
C GLU A 192 2.44 16.41 -11.57
N GLN A 193 1.77 17.56 -11.75
CA GLN A 193 1.62 18.56 -10.70
C GLN A 193 0.15 18.73 -10.32
N LEU A 194 -0.13 18.77 -9.02
CA LEU A 194 -1.46 19.01 -8.48
C LEU A 194 -1.36 19.97 -7.28
N VAL A 195 -2.24 20.96 -7.24
CA VAL A 195 -2.51 21.78 -6.06
C VAL A 195 -3.91 21.46 -5.57
N ALA A 196 -4.05 21.19 -4.28
CA ALA A 196 -5.32 20.85 -3.65
C ALA A 196 -5.55 21.64 -2.36
N GLY A 197 -6.80 22.06 -2.14
CA GLY A 197 -7.26 22.67 -0.90
C GLY A 197 -8.37 21.83 -0.28
N GLN A 198 -8.34 21.64 1.03
CA GLN A 198 -9.33 20.87 1.78
C GLN A 198 -9.78 21.66 3.02
N VAL A 199 -11.10 21.78 3.19
CA VAL A 199 -11.73 22.25 4.43
C VAL A 199 -12.38 21.04 5.10
N THR A 200 -12.18 20.87 6.40
CA THR A 200 -12.79 19.81 7.20
C THR A 200 -13.61 20.42 8.33
N ILE A 201 -14.87 20.01 8.43
CA ILE A 201 -15.80 20.38 9.49
C ILE A 201 -16.15 19.10 10.26
N LYS A 202 -16.06 19.14 11.59
CA LYS A 202 -16.47 18.06 12.50
C LYS A 202 -17.62 18.54 13.38
N PHE A 203 -18.60 17.67 13.61
CA PHE A 203 -19.76 17.90 14.47
C PHE A 203 -19.79 16.87 15.61
#